data_AF-A0A6B3G003-F1
#
_entry.id   AF-A0A6B3G003-F1
#
_cell.length_a   1.000
_cell.length_b   1.000
_cell.length_c   1.000
_cell.angle_alpha   90.00
_cell.angle_beta   90.00
_cell.angle_gamma   90.00
#
_symmetry.space_group_name_H-M   'P 1'
#
loop_
_entity.id
_entity.type
_entity.pdbx_description
1 polymer ?
#
loop_
_entity_poly.entity_id
_entity_poly.type
_entity_poly.pdbx_seq_one_letter_code
_entity_poly.pdbx_strand_id
1 'polypeptide(L)' 'MDPRPQTAAPRIRSDVAHNARVWNYWLGGKDNYPVDQQVAE' A
#
# COMPACT_ATOMS: atom_id res chain seq x y z
N MET A 1 22.12 -0.69 26.94
CA MET A 1 21.52 -1.19 25.68
C MET A 1 20.03 -0.92 25.79
N ASP A 2 19.58 0.27 25.39
CA ASP A 2 18.16 0.59 25.42
C ASP A 2 17.46 -0.13 24.26
N PRO A 3 16.46 -0.98 24.50
CA PRO A 3 15.72 -1.58 23.41
C PRO A 3 14.93 -0.45 22.75
N ARG A 4 15.29 -0.11 21.50
CA ARG A 4 14.50 0.82 20.69
C ARG A 4 13.04 0.36 20.74
N PRO A 5 12.07 1.25 21.04
CA PRO A 5 10.68 0.86 21.06
C PRO A 5 10.36 0.27 19.70
N GLN A 6 9.86 -0.97 19.70
CA GLN A 6 9.46 -1.68 18.50
C GLN A 6 8.24 -0.93 17.98
N THR A 7 8.48 0.07 17.12
CA THR A 7 7.43 0.86 16.50
C THR A 7 6.53 -0.11 15.76
N ALA A 8 5.31 -0.31 16.27
CA ALA A 8 4.29 -1.09 15.58
C ALA A 8 4.25 -0.59 14.14
N ALA A 9 4.51 -1.48 13.18
CA ALA A 9 4.53 -1.11 11.77
C ALA A 9 3.21 -0.39 11.45
N PRO A 10 3.25 0.82 10.86
CA PRO A 10 2.03 1.55 10.60
C PRO A 10 1.11 0.70 9.72
N ARG A 11 -0.13 0.53 10.20
CA ARG A 11 -1.16 -0.23 9.49
C ARG A 11 -1.34 0.36 8.09
N ILE A 12 -1.31 -0.49 7.07
CA ILE A 12 -1.50 -0.07 5.68
C ILE A 12 -2.88 0.59 5.53
N ARG A 13 -2.88 1.80 5.00
CA ARG A 13 -4.09 2.50 4.56
C ARG A 13 -4.51 1.92 3.21
N SER A 14 -5.56 1.09 3.21
CA SER A 14 -6.15 0.49 2.01
C SER A 14 -7.29 1.31 1.41
N ASP A 15 -7.61 2.43 2.06
CA ASP A 15 -8.67 3.39 1.70
C ASP A 15 -8.16 4.61 0.94
N VAL A 16 -6.84 4.78 0.86
CA VAL A 16 -6.17 5.85 0.11
C VAL A 16 -5.26 5.21 -0.93
N ALA A 17 -5.37 5.63 -2.18
CA ALA A 17 -4.56 5.11 -3.27
C ALA A 17 -3.06 5.39 -3.06
N HIS A 18 -2.22 4.45 -3.49
CA HIS A 18 -0.77 4.58 -3.41
C HIS A 18 -0.14 4.28 -4.78
N ASN A 19 0.71 5.18 -5.25
CA ASN A 19 1.33 5.13 -6.58
C ASN A 19 1.96 3.76 -6.92
N ALA A 20 2.70 3.16 -5.99
CA ALA A 20 3.32 1.85 -6.22
C ALA A 20 2.28 0.73 -6.45
N ARG A 21 1.13 0.80 -5.79
CA ARG A 21 0.05 -0.19 -5.94
C ARG A 21 -0.76 0.03 -7.22
N VAL A 22 -0.96 1.29 -7.62
CA VAL A 22 -1.54 1.66 -8.92
C VAL A 22 -0.68 1.10 -10.06
N TRP A 23 0.63 1.33 -9.99
CA TRP A 23 1.58 0.77 -10.96
C TRP A 23 1.52 -0.76 -11.00
N ASN A 24 1.46 -1.41 -9.85
CA ASN A 24 1.32 -2.85 -9.76
C ASN A 24 0.02 -3.35 -10.45
N TYR A 25 -1.09 -2.63 -10.34
CA TYR A 25 -2.32 -2.96 -11.10
C TYR A 25 -2.11 -2.87 -12.61
N TRP A 26 -1.49 -1.80 -13.14
CA TRP A 26 -1.23 -1.67 -14.58
C TRP A 26 -0.34 -2.79 -15.14
N LEU A 27 0.58 -3.33 -14.33
CA LEU A 27 1.40 -4.47 -14.71
C LEU A 27 0.68 -5.83 -14.59
N GLY A 28 -0.60 -5.85 -14.22
CA GLY A 28 -1.37 -7.08 -13.99
C GLY A 28 -1.04 -7.77 -12.65
N GLY A 29 -0.36 -7.09 -11.74
CA GLY A 29 -0.07 -7.57 -10.40
C GLY A 29 -1.30 -7.54 -9.48
N LYS A 30 -1.19 -8.18 -8.31
CA LYS A 30 -2.31 -8.37 -7.36
C LYS A 30 -2.16 -7.62 -6.03
N ASP A 31 -0.98 -7.06 -5.77
CA ASP A 31 -0.71 -6.19 -4.63
C ASP A 31 -1.29 -4.78 -4.83
N ASN A 32 -2.62 -4.71 -4.89
CA ASN A 32 -3.39 -3.48 -5.00
C ASN A 32 -4.75 -3.64 -4.29
N TYR A 33 -5.32 -2.52 -3.87
CA TYR A 33 -6.66 -2.44 -3.29
C TYR A 33 -7.62 -1.77 -4.29
N PRO A 34 -8.95 -1.87 -4.09
CA PRO A 34 -9.92 -1.28 -5.01
C PRO A 34 -9.72 0.22 -5.30
N VAL A 35 -9.24 0.99 -4.31
CA VAL A 35 -8.94 2.43 -4.49
C VAL A 35 -7.78 2.68 -5.45
N ASP A 36 -6.83 1.75 -5.55
CA ASP A 36 -5.73 1.85 -6.51
C ASP A 36 -6.22 1.51 -7.93
N GLN A 37 -7.14 0.55 -8.06
CA GLN A 37 -7.75 0.15 -9.35
C GLN A 37 -8.60 1.29 -9.93
N GLN A 38 -9.40 1.96 -9.10
CA GLN A 38 -10.23 3.10 -9.52
C GLN A 38 -9.41 4.29 -10.04
N VAL A 39 -8.18 4.48 -9.57
CA VAL A 39 -7.26 5.52 -10.07
C VAL A 39 -6.56 5.08 -11.36
N ALA A 40 -6.47 3.77 -11.60
CA ALA A 40 -5.81 3.19 -12.74
C ALA A 40 -6.67 3.12 -14.02
N GLU A 41 -8.01 3.24 -13.87
CA GLU A 41 -9.03 3.26 -14.94
C GLU A 41 -9.14 4.61 -15.68
#